data_AF-A0AAP0QWB5-F1
#
_entry.id   AF-A0AAP0QWB5-F1
#
_cell.length_a   1.000
_cell.length_b   1.000
_cell.length_c   1.000
_cell.angle_alpha   90.00
_cell.angle_beta   90.00
_cell.angle_gamma   90.00
#
_symmetry.space_group_name_H-M   'P 1'
#
loop_
_entity.id
_entity.type
_entity.pdbx_description
1 polymer ?
#
loop_
_entity_poly.entity_id
_entity_poly.type
_entity_poly.pdbx_seq_one_letter_code
_entity_poly.pdbx_strand_id
1 'polypeptide(L)' 'MICTTKGFHLLEIPQLIDLDDLEQWQVEDGTMPMLRGLRTTNASKLKIPERLKSIALPAEWECDENW' A
#
# COMPACT_ATOMS: atom_id res chain seq x y z
N MET A 1 5.76 8.55 4.71
CA MET A 1 6.51 7.53 3.96
C MET A 1 6.55 7.94 2.49
N ILE A 2 7.67 7.72 1.79
CA ILE A 2 7.84 8.06 0.37
C ILE A 2 8.23 6.78 -0.39
N CYS A 3 7.49 6.44 -1.43
CA CYS A 3 7.84 5.37 -2.37
C CYS A 3 8.24 6.00 -3.70
N THR A 4 9.48 5.74 -4.13
CA THR A 4 10.04 6.29 -5.36
C THR A 4 10.02 5.29 -6.50
N THR A 5 10.08 5.80 -7.72
CA THR A 5 10.09 5.02 -8.97
C THR A 5 11.21 4.00 -9.05
N LYS A 6 12.32 4.21 -8.34
CA LYS A 6 13.45 3.28 -8.29
C LYS A 6 13.22 2.08 -7.36
N GLY A 7 12.15 2.10 -6.58
CA GLY A 7 11.88 1.13 -5.53
C GLY A 7 11.14 -0.11 -6.01
N PHE A 8 9.99 -0.35 -5.38
CA PHE A 8 9.27 -1.63 -5.35
C PHE A 8 8.55 -1.97 -6.67
N HIS A 9 9.30 -2.40 -7.70
CA HIS A 9 8.72 -2.72 -9.01
C HIS A 9 7.85 -3.99 -9.03
N LEU A 10 8.16 -4.94 -8.16
CA LEU A 10 7.48 -6.24 -8.08
C LEU A 10 6.47 -6.31 -6.92
N LEU A 11 6.22 -5.20 -6.22
CA LEU A 11 5.30 -5.22 -5.08
C LEU A 11 3.85 -5.21 -5.55
N GLU A 12 3.13 -6.25 -5.18
CA GLU A 12 1.75 -6.48 -5.60
C GLU A 12 0.73 -6.06 -4.54
N ILE A 13 1.00 -6.38 -3.25
CA ILE A 13 0.08 -6.13 -2.14
C ILE A 13 0.86 -5.60 -0.92
N PRO A 14 1.08 -4.28 -0.78
CA PRO A 14 1.58 -3.67 0.44
C PRO A 14 0.59 -3.86 1.60
N GLN A 15 1.15 -4.21 2.75
CA GLN A 15 0.44 -4.23 4.03
C GLN A 15 0.99 -3.11 4.91
N LEU A 16 0.11 -2.22 5.31
CA LEU A 16 0.41 -1.08 6.18
C LEU A 16 -0.25 -1.33 7.53
N ILE A 17 0.56 -1.76 8.50
CA ILE A 17 0.11 -2.22 9.81
C ILE A 17 0.73 -1.31 10.88
N ASP A 18 -0.07 -0.91 11.87
CA ASP A 18 0.35 -0.11 13.04
C ASP A 18 1.07 1.19 12.68
N LEU A 19 0.46 1.98 11.79
CA LEU A 19 0.96 3.26 11.29
C LEU A 19 0.18 4.45 11.83
N ASP A 20 -0.23 4.41 13.11
CA ASP A 20 -1.08 5.44 13.72
C ASP A 20 -0.40 6.82 13.84
N ASP A 21 0.92 6.90 13.72
CA ASP A 21 1.67 8.17 13.68
C ASP A 21 2.02 8.62 12.26
N LEU A 22 1.72 7.81 11.25
CA LEU A 22 2.01 8.15 9.87
C LEU A 22 0.84 8.89 9.23
N GLU A 23 0.98 10.20 9.05
CA GLU A 23 -0.10 11.01 8.46
C GLU A 23 -0.11 10.99 6.93
N GLN A 24 1.06 10.82 6.30
CA GLN A 24 1.21 10.96 4.85
C GLN A 24 1.99 9.82 4.22
N TRP A 25 1.40 9.27 3.16
CA TRP A 25 2.07 8.40 2.21
C TRP A 25 2.14 9.09 0.86
N GLN A 26 3.36 9.30 0.36
CA GLN A 26 3.63 9.86 -0.96
C GLN A 26 4.17 8.75 -1.86
N VAL A 27 3.62 8.65 -3.06
CA VAL A 27 4.01 7.65 -4.05
C VAL A 27 4.23 8.36 -5.36
N GLU A 28 5.44 8.29 -5.89
CA GLU A 28 5.77 8.86 -7.20
C GLU A 28 5.03 8.10 -8.32
N ASP A 29 4.67 8.80 -9.37
CA ASP A 29 4.05 8.20 -10.57
C ASP A 29 4.97 7.15 -11.18
N GLY A 30 4.40 6.00 -11.58
CA GLY A 30 5.16 4.86 -12.09
C GLY A 30 5.76 3.94 -11.01
N THR A 31 5.63 4.29 -9.73
CA THR A 31 6.03 3.42 -8.61
C THR A 31 5.00 2.31 -8.37
N MET A 32 5.49 1.10 -8.07
CA MET A 32 4.69 -0.10 -7.85
C MET A 32 3.77 -0.40 -9.05
N PRO A 33 4.33 -0.74 -10.22
CA PRO A 33 3.55 -1.01 -11.43
C PRO A 33 2.70 -2.30 -11.32
N MET A 34 3.10 -3.25 -10.48
CA MET A 34 2.39 -4.53 -10.28
C MET A 34 1.34 -4.48 -9.16
N LEU A 35 1.06 -3.30 -8.64
CA LEU A 35 0.19 -3.12 -7.49
C LEU A 35 -1.25 -3.53 -7.83
N ARG A 36 -1.74 -4.57 -7.16
CA ARG A 36 -3.09 -5.12 -7.33
C ARG A 36 -3.93 -5.10 -6.05
N GLY A 37 -3.38 -4.68 -4.91
CA GLY A 37 -4.12 -4.53 -3.65
C GLY A 37 -3.41 -3.63 -2.65
N LEU A 38 -4.10 -3.26 -1.56
CA LEU A 38 -3.55 -2.54 -0.42
C LEU A 38 -4.27 -2.97 0.85
N ARG A 39 -3.54 -3.50 1.84
CA ARG A 39 -4.08 -3.76 3.18
C ARG A 39 -3.67 -2.63 4.12
N THR A 40 -4.62 -2.11 4.88
CA THR A 40 -4.35 -1.18 5.97
C THR A 40 -4.99 -1.68 7.25
N THR A 41 -4.21 -1.77 8.33
CA THR A 41 -4.65 -2.14 9.68
C THR A 41 -4.02 -1.17 10.66
N ASN A 42 -4.80 -0.61 11.59
CA ASN A 42 -4.31 0.37 12.57
C ASN A 42 -3.49 1.52 11.93
N ALA A 43 -4.05 2.15 10.89
CA ALA A 43 -3.42 3.23 10.14
C ALA A 43 -4.38 4.43 10.03
N SER A 44 -4.99 4.79 11.17
CA SER A 44 -6.14 5.70 11.23
C SER A 44 -5.86 7.12 10.71
N LYS A 45 -4.63 7.61 10.88
CA LYS A 45 -4.20 8.94 10.43
C LYS A 45 -3.66 8.96 8.99
N LEU A 46 -3.48 7.80 8.38
CA LEU A 46 -2.77 7.67 7.11
C LEU A 46 -3.62 8.16 5.93
N LYS A 47 -3.13 9.19 5.24
CA LYS A 47 -3.67 9.62 3.96
C LYS A 47 -3.11 8.75 2.83
N ILE A 48 -3.94 7.84 2.33
CA ILE A 48 -3.66 7.02 1.15
C ILE A 48 -3.75 7.90 -0.12
N PRO A 49 -2.77 7.85 -1.04
CA PRO A 49 -2.85 8.54 -2.32
C PRO A 49 -4.09 8.13 -3.12
N GLU A 50 -4.77 9.08 -3.78
CA GLU A 50 -6.01 8.82 -4.55
C GLU A 50 -5.86 7.67 -5.55
N ARG A 51 -4.75 7.61 -6.30
CA ARG A 51 -4.49 6.51 -7.26
C ARG A 51 -4.50 5.12 -6.63
N LEU A 52 -4.25 5.01 -5.32
CA LEU A 52 -4.20 3.75 -4.59
C LEU A 52 -5.57 3.40 -3.97
N LYS A 53 -6.44 4.39 -3.75
CA LYS A 53 -7.81 4.17 -3.24
C LYS A 53 -8.70 3.42 -4.24
N SER A 54 -8.41 3.56 -5.53
CA SER A 54 -9.18 2.91 -6.61
C SER A 54 -8.77 1.47 -6.87
N ILE A 55 -7.74 0.96 -6.19
CA ILE A 55 -7.27 -0.41 -6.37
C ILE A 55 -8.24 -1.33 -5.64
N ALA A 56 -8.97 -2.15 -6.40
CA ALA A 56 -9.83 -3.17 -5.83
C ALA A 56 -8.98 -4.16 -5.03
N LEU A 57 -9.46 -4.54 -3.85
CA LEU A 57 -8.84 -5.63 -3.11
C LEU A 57 -8.97 -6.91 -3.95
N PRO A 58 -7.90 -7.72 -4.06
CA PRO A 58 -8.01 -9.01 -4.73
C PRO A 58 -9.07 -9.86 -4.04
N ALA A 59 -9.86 -10.59 -4.84
CA ALA A 59 -10.95 -11.44 -4.34
C ALA A 59 -10.43 -12.59 -3.47
N GLU A 60 -9.21 -13.04 -3.73
CA GLU A 60 -8.49 -14.05 -2.97
C GLU A 60 -7.26 -13.39 -2.35
N TRP A 61 -7.19 -13.41 -1.02
CA TRP A 61 -6.06 -12.88 -0.27
C TRP A 61 -5.01 -13.99 -0.16
N GLU A 62 -3.89 -13.82 -0.87
CA GLU A 62 -2.82 -14.83 -0.95
C GLU A 62 -1.74 -14.68 0.13
N CYS A 63 -1.86 -13.70 1.03
CA CYS A 63 -0.88 -13.50 2.11
C CYS A 63 -1.28 -14.30 3.36
N ASP A 64 -0.45 -15.26 3.77
CA ASP A 64 -0.62 -15.99 5.04
C ASP A 64 -0.73 -15.01 6.22
N GLU A 65 -1.82 -15.09 6.99
CA GLU A 65 -2.05 -14.27 8.20
C GLU A 65 -1.26 -14.74 9.43
N ASN A 66 -0.27 -15.63 9.25
CA ASN A 66 0.57 -16.13 10.34
C ASN A 66 1.74 -15.17 10.64
N TRP A 67 1.45 -14.01 11.24
CA TRP A 67 2.47 -13.14 11.87
C TRP A 67 2.16 -12.94 13.35
#